data_AF-A0A4P7A311-F1
#
_entry.id   AF-A0A4P7A311-F1
#
_cell.length_a   1.000
_cell.length_b   1.000
_cell.length_c   1.000
_cell.angle_alpha   90.00
_cell.angle_beta   90.00
_cell.angle_gamma   90.00
#
_symmetry.space_group_name_H-M   'P 1'
#
loop_
_entity.id
_entity.type
_entity.pdbx_description
1 polymer ?
#
loop_
_entity_poly.entity_id
_entity_poly.type
_entity_poly.pdbx_seq_one_letter_code
_entity_poly.pdbx_strand_id
1 'polypeptide(L)'
;MGIDPTKSLIEIRIEGTKEYYNAVKGEISKLVADAISSKTTIYFDVKVNRKSENDSRDEKWHPIFTSIREETDKKFEEYKGFAYSFHPEPLQIIIKTDLNKSKWWNSNKKVNEIEKYVQEIIKLKREELVIEEIPYEIIIRGKKNKKLN
;
A
#
# COMPACT_ATOMS: atom_id res chain seq x y z
N MET A 1 -36.35 -16.92 -18.68
CA MET A 1 -34.95 -16.88 -19.17
C MET A 1 -34.21 -15.88 -18.32
N GLY A 2 -33.18 -16.17 -17.53
CA GLY A 2 -32.49 -17.38 -17.11
C GLY A 2 -31.48 -16.84 -16.09
N ILE A 3 -31.57 -17.29 -14.84
CA ILE A 3 -30.60 -16.93 -13.80
C ILE A 3 -29.24 -17.53 -14.22
N ASP A 4 -28.29 -16.66 -14.54
CA ASP A 4 -26.90 -17.05 -14.79
C ASP A 4 -26.34 -17.60 -13.46
N PRO A 5 -25.91 -18.88 -13.40
CA PRO A 5 -25.51 -19.50 -12.15
C PRO A 5 -24.28 -18.76 -11.63
N THR A 6 -24.43 -18.16 -10.44
CA THR A 6 -23.41 -17.47 -9.67
C THR A 6 -22.11 -18.29 -9.62
N LYS A 7 -21.18 -18.03 -10.55
CA LYS A 7 -19.81 -18.55 -10.46
C LYS A 7 -19.20 -17.96 -9.21
N SER A 8 -19.21 -18.75 -8.14
CA SER A 8 -18.59 -18.36 -6.89
C SER A 8 -17.08 -18.58 -7.04
N LEU A 9 -16.31 -17.51 -6.90
CA LEU A 9 -14.86 -17.50 -7.04
C LEU A 9 -14.23 -17.57 -5.65
N ILE A 10 -13.35 -18.53 -5.42
CA ILE A 10 -12.57 -18.60 -4.18
C ILE A 10 -11.14 -18.21 -4.53
N GLU A 11 -10.74 -17.04 -4.06
CA GLU A 11 -9.38 -16.54 -4.21
C GLU A 11 -8.55 -16.94 -2.99
N ILE A 12 -7.48 -17.70 -3.21
CA ILE A 12 -6.56 -18.11 -2.15
C ILE A 12 -5.21 -17.46 -2.45
N ARG A 13 -4.74 -16.63 -1.50
CA ARG A 13 -3.45 -15.97 -1.58
C ARG A 13 -2.47 -16.71 -0.68
N ILE A 14 -1.40 -17.22 -1.28
CA ILE A 14 -0.36 -17.96 -0.56
C ILE A 14 0.87 -17.05 -0.44
N GLU A 15 1.34 -16.87 0.78
CA GLU A 15 2.63 -16.24 1.06
C GLU A 15 3.75 -17.29 0.98
N GLY A 16 4.84 -16.98 0.29
CA GLY A 16 5.99 -17.88 0.17
C GLY A 16 6.84 -17.64 -1.08
N THR A 17 7.95 -18.39 -1.17
CA THR A 17 8.85 -18.34 -2.34
C THR A 17 8.14 -18.86 -3.60
N LYS A 18 8.66 -18.51 -4.78
CA LYS A 18 8.12 -19.01 -6.06
C LYS A 18 8.13 -20.54 -6.13
N GLU A 19 9.15 -21.18 -5.55
CA GLU A 19 9.23 -22.64 -5.45
C GLU A 19 8.15 -23.22 -4.55
N TYR A 20 7.95 -22.63 -3.36
CA TYR A 20 6.90 -23.05 -2.44
C TYR A 20 5.52 -22.91 -3.08
N TYR A 21 5.21 -21.74 -3.68
CA TYR A 21 3.97 -21.52 -4.43
C TYR A 21 3.76 -22.58 -5.52
N ASN A 22 4.78 -22.89 -6.32
CA ASN A 22 4.67 -23.89 -7.38
C ASN A 22 4.45 -25.31 -6.84
N ALA A 23 5.03 -25.63 -5.68
CA ALA A 23 4.85 -26.91 -5.01
C ALA A 23 3.43 -27.05 -4.43
N VAL A 24 2.91 -26.02 -3.75
CA VAL A 24 1.65 -26.14 -2.99
C VAL A 24 0.39 -25.71 -3.74
N LYS A 25 0.50 -24.91 -4.83
CA LYS A 25 -0.69 -24.44 -5.58
C LYS A 25 -1.56 -25.58 -6.10
N GLY A 26 -0.93 -26.67 -6.53
CA GLY A 26 -1.62 -27.84 -7.09
C GLY A 26 -2.36 -28.64 -6.03
N GLU A 27 -1.71 -28.87 -4.88
CA GLU A 27 -2.33 -29.55 -3.74
C GLU A 27 -3.46 -28.73 -3.13
N ILE A 28 -3.27 -27.43 -2.92
CA ILE A 28 -4.30 -26.56 -2.34
C ILE A 28 -5.50 -26.46 -3.27
N SER A 29 -5.27 -26.32 -4.58
CA SER A 29 -6.38 -26.31 -5.55
C SER A 29 -7.17 -27.61 -5.52
N LYS A 30 -6.52 -28.77 -5.36
CA LYS A 30 -7.19 -30.08 -5.25
C LYS A 30 -7.93 -30.24 -3.94
N LEU A 31 -7.29 -29.95 -2.80
CA LEU A 31 -7.89 -30.05 -1.48
C LEU A 31 -9.13 -29.17 -1.35
N VAL A 32 -9.10 -27.96 -1.91
CA VAL A 32 -10.24 -27.04 -1.92
C VAL A 32 -11.34 -27.54 -2.85
N ALA A 33 -10.99 -28.03 -4.04
CA ALA A 33 -11.96 -28.64 -4.96
C ALA A 33 -12.63 -29.88 -4.34
N ASP A 34 -11.88 -30.74 -3.66
CA ASP A 34 -12.37 -31.95 -3.01
C ASP A 34 -13.23 -31.64 -1.77
N ALA A 35 -12.81 -30.67 -0.94
CA ALA A 35 -13.58 -30.23 0.24
C ALA A 35 -14.90 -29.56 -0.13
N ILE A 36 -14.97 -28.91 -1.30
CA ILE A 36 -16.18 -28.26 -1.80
C ILE A 36 -17.08 -29.25 -2.53
N SER A 37 -16.51 -30.12 -3.35
CA SER A 37 -17.25 -31.16 -4.08
C SER A 37 -17.88 -32.18 -3.13
N SER A 38 -17.27 -32.43 -1.97
CA SER A 38 -17.82 -33.31 -0.92
C SER A 38 -18.97 -32.69 -0.13
N LYS A 39 -19.16 -31.36 -0.18
CA LYS A 39 -20.21 -30.64 0.58
C LYS A 39 -21.27 -29.96 -0.28
N THR A 40 -21.00 -29.68 -1.55
CA THR A 40 -21.91 -28.94 -2.45
C THR A 40 -21.74 -29.36 -3.92
N THR A 41 -22.79 -29.26 -4.74
CA THR A 41 -22.78 -29.50 -6.20
C THR A 41 -22.55 -28.21 -7.01
N ILE A 42 -21.97 -27.18 -6.40
CA ILE A 42 -21.77 -25.88 -7.04
C ILE A 42 -20.38 -25.88 -7.69
N TYR A 43 -20.31 -25.47 -8.96
CA TYR A 43 -19.05 -25.31 -9.68
C TYR A 43 -18.36 -24.01 -9.24
N PHE A 44 -17.19 -24.13 -8.60
CA PHE A 44 -16.35 -22.99 -8.22
C PHE A 44 -15.06 -22.96 -9.03
N ASP A 45 -14.57 -21.76 -9.29
CA ASP A 45 -13.25 -21.54 -9.89
C ASP A 45 -12.29 -21.14 -8.76
N VAL A 46 -11.18 -21.87 -8.60
CA VAL A 46 -10.19 -21.62 -7.54
C VAL A 46 -8.98 -20.95 -8.17
N LYS A 47 -8.78 -19.67 -7.87
CA LYS A 47 -7.59 -18.93 -8.31
C LYS A 47 -6.59 -18.83 -7.16
N VAL A 48 -5.46 -19.49 -7.34
CA VAL A 48 -4.34 -19.43 -6.40
C VAL A 48 -3.33 -18.42 -6.93
N ASN A 49 -3.30 -17.22 -6.35
CA ASN A 49 -2.38 -16.17 -6.73
C ASN A 49 -1.21 -16.11 -5.74
N ARG A 50 0.00 -15.93 -6.26
CA ARG A 50 1.18 -15.62 -5.44
C ARG A 50 1.09 -14.16 -5.03
N LYS A 51 1.17 -13.88 -3.74
CA LYS A 51 1.35 -12.51 -3.24
C LYS A 51 2.71 -11.99 -3.70
N SER A 52 2.75 -10.86 -4.40
CA SER A 52 4.02 -10.27 -4.79
C SER A 52 4.70 -9.66 -3.56
N GLU A 53 6.02 -9.53 -3.57
CA GLU A 53 6.74 -8.87 -2.48
C GLU A 53 6.27 -7.42 -2.29
N ASN A 54 5.83 -6.76 -3.36
CA ASN A 54 5.24 -5.43 -3.32
C ASN A 54 3.87 -5.41 -2.62
N ASP A 55 3.03 -6.42 -2.85
CA ASP A 55 1.72 -6.50 -2.16
C ASP A 55 1.92 -6.70 -0.65
N SER A 56 2.89 -7.52 -0.26
CA SER A 56 3.27 -7.69 1.14
C SER A 56 3.87 -6.42 1.75
N ARG A 57 4.69 -5.67 1.00
CA ARG A 57 5.23 -4.38 1.45
C ARG A 57 4.13 -3.34 1.58
N ASP A 58 3.19 -3.30 0.64
CA ASP A 58 2.05 -2.38 0.64
C ASP A 58 1.16 -2.60 1.86
N GLU A 59 0.77 -3.84 2.13
CA GLU A 59 -0.02 -4.19 3.31
C GLU A 59 0.70 -3.81 4.62
N LYS A 60 2.01 -4.08 4.72
CA LYS A 60 2.81 -3.71 5.90
C LYS A 60 2.91 -2.20 6.09
N TRP A 61 3.08 -1.44 5.02
CA TRP A 61 3.24 0.02 5.08
C TRP A 61 1.91 0.78 5.13
N HIS A 62 0.79 0.13 4.84
CA HIS A 62 -0.53 0.74 4.83
C HIS A 62 -0.90 1.48 6.13
N PRO A 63 -0.62 0.97 7.34
CA PRO A 63 -0.87 1.71 8.59
C PRO A 63 -0.02 2.98 8.71
N ILE A 64 1.23 2.95 8.22
CA ILE A 64 2.11 4.12 8.19
C ILE A 64 1.53 5.16 7.23
N PHE A 65 1.15 4.75 6.01
CA PHE A 65 0.55 5.64 5.01
C PHE A 65 -0.74 6.30 5.50
N THR A 66 -1.58 5.53 6.17
CA THR A 66 -2.81 6.03 6.80
C THR A 66 -2.50 7.08 7.87
N SER A 67 -1.53 6.80 8.74
CA SER A 67 -1.10 7.72 9.78
C SER A 67 -0.52 9.01 9.20
N ILE A 68 0.32 8.91 8.16
CA ILE A 68 0.85 10.09 7.46
C ILE A 68 -0.28 10.94 6.90
N ARG A 69 -1.24 10.33 6.19
CA ARG A 69 -2.37 11.04 5.60
C ARG A 69 -3.17 11.79 6.66
N GLU A 70 -3.59 11.10 7.72
CA GLU A 70 -4.49 11.65 8.73
C GLU A 70 -3.81 12.68 9.61
N GLU A 71 -2.60 12.40 10.09
CA GLU A 71 -1.89 13.31 10.99
C GLU A 71 -1.36 14.54 10.25
N THR A 72 -0.94 14.40 8.99
CA THR A 72 -0.52 15.56 8.19
C THR A 72 -1.71 16.46 7.84
N ASP A 73 -2.87 15.89 7.50
CA ASP A 73 -4.10 16.65 7.23
C ASP A 73 -4.57 17.43 8.46
N LYS A 74 -4.51 16.82 9.65
CA LYS A 74 -4.84 17.49 10.92
C LYS A 74 -3.89 18.64 11.25
N LYS A 75 -2.60 18.49 10.93
CA LYS A 75 -1.56 19.43 11.38
C LYS A 75 -1.31 20.59 10.42
N PHE A 76 -1.50 20.40 9.12
CA PHE A 76 -1.14 21.38 8.09
C PHE A 76 -2.33 21.72 7.20
N GLU A 77 -2.85 22.94 7.32
CA GLU A 77 -3.95 23.44 6.48
C GLU A 77 -3.62 23.43 4.97
N GLU A 78 -2.33 23.50 4.63
CA GLU A 78 -1.85 23.45 3.25
C GLU A 78 -1.89 22.04 2.65
N TYR A 79 -2.11 21.02 3.46
CA TYR A 79 -2.25 19.64 2.97
C TYR A 79 -3.44 19.52 2.03
N LYS A 80 -3.25 18.78 0.93
CA LYS A 80 -4.28 18.53 -0.10
C LYS A 80 -4.34 17.07 -0.55
N GLY A 81 -3.43 16.23 -0.09
CA GLY A 81 -3.49 14.80 -0.40
C GLY A 81 -2.18 14.07 -0.23
N PHE A 82 -2.28 12.76 -0.39
CA PHE A 82 -1.19 11.81 -0.21
C PHE A 82 -1.15 10.86 -1.40
N ALA A 83 0.05 10.45 -1.79
CA ALA A 83 0.28 9.36 -2.73
C ALA A 83 1.58 8.67 -2.35
N TYR A 84 1.77 7.44 -2.83
CA TYR A 84 3.01 6.72 -2.67
C TYR A 84 3.29 5.89 -3.92
N SER A 85 4.56 5.49 -4.09
CA SER A 85 4.95 4.53 -5.11
C SER A 85 6.15 3.74 -4.65
N PHE A 86 6.10 2.41 -4.79
CA PHE A 86 7.27 1.55 -4.64
C PHE A 86 8.15 1.54 -5.90
N HIS A 87 7.70 2.16 -7.01
CA HIS A 87 8.41 2.18 -8.29
C HIS A 87 8.45 3.60 -8.90
N PRO A 88 9.64 4.14 -9.22
CA PRO A 88 10.97 3.54 -9.03
C PRO A 88 11.33 3.41 -7.54
N GLU A 89 12.25 2.50 -7.21
CA GLU A 89 12.87 2.47 -5.87
C GLU A 89 13.80 3.68 -5.70
N PRO A 90 13.94 4.25 -4.48
CA PRO A 90 13.34 3.82 -3.22
C PRO A 90 11.85 4.19 -3.08
N LEU A 91 11.17 3.72 -2.02
CA LEU A 91 9.76 4.06 -1.77
C LEU A 91 9.55 5.58 -1.78
N GLN A 92 8.70 6.06 -2.69
CA GLN A 92 8.35 7.47 -2.79
C GLN A 92 7.10 7.75 -1.94
N ILE A 93 7.22 8.66 -0.98
CA ILE A 93 6.12 9.16 -0.14
C ILE A 93 5.82 10.59 -0.56
N ILE A 94 4.68 10.80 -1.22
CA ILE A 94 4.35 12.06 -1.88
C ILE A 94 3.28 12.80 -1.09
N ILE A 95 3.65 13.95 -0.54
CA ILE A 95 2.72 14.87 0.14
C ILE A 95 2.33 15.97 -0.84
N LYS A 96 1.03 16.10 -1.12
CA LYS A 96 0.49 17.16 -1.97
C LYS A 96 0.00 18.30 -1.10
N THR A 97 0.40 19.51 -1.46
CA THR A 97 0.07 20.74 -0.75
C THR A 97 -0.37 21.83 -1.73
N ASP A 98 -0.99 22.89 -1.23
CA ASP A 98 -1.24 24.12 -1.98
C ASP A 98 -0.17 25.20 -1.76
N LEU A 99 1.01 24.82 -1.25
CA LEU A 99 2.15 25.72 -1.12
C LEU A 99 2.62 26.23 -2.49
N ASN A 100 3.12 27.47 -2.53
CA ASN A 100 3.60 28.10 -3.76
C ASN A 100 5.09 28.44 -3.66
N LYS A 101 5.90 27.89 -4.57
CA LYS A 101 7.34 28.15 -4.67
C LYS A 101 7.70 29.64 -4.76
N SER A 102 6.81 30.49 -5.29
CA SER A 102 7.07 31.93 -5.44
C SER A 102 7.09 32.71 -4.11
N LYS A 103 6.60 32.15 -3.00
CA LYS A 103 6.74 32.73 -1.64
C LYS A 103 7.90 32.06 -0.88
N TRP A 104 9.07 32.08 -1.52
CA TRP A 104 10.22 31.19 -1.28
C TRP A 104 10.66 31.05 0.19
N TRP A 105 10.73 32.14 0.95
CA TRP A 105 11.21 32.11 2.35
C TRP A 105 10.26 31.41 3.33
N ASN A 106 8.94 31.65 3.24
CA ASN A 106 7.97 31.00 4.12
C ASN A 106 7.68 29.56 3.67
N SER A 107 7.71 29.31 2.36
CA SER A 107 7.49 27.97 1.81
C SER A 107 8.61 27.00 2.16
N ASN A 108 9.87 27.42 2.21
CA ASN A 108 10.96 26.48 2.54
C ASN A 108 10.90 26.02 4.00
N LYS A 109 10.52 26.90 4.93
CA LYS A 109 10.33 26.53 6.34
C LYS A 109 9.20 25.52 6.50
N LYS A 110 8.03 25.77 5.89
CA LYS A 110 6.88 24.85 5.95
C LYS A 110 7.16 23.51 5.28
N VAL A 111 7.85 23.50 4.14
CA VAL A 111 8.29 22.27 3.47
C VAL A 111 9.15 21.43 4.42
N ASN A 112 10.14 22.04 5.08
CA ASN A 112 10.97 21.35 6.06
C ASN A 112 10.20 20.87 7.29
N GLU A 113 9.22 21.62 7.77
CA GLU A 113 8.37 21.24 8.89
C GLU A 113 7.50 20.01 8.55
N ILE A 114 6.89 20.00 7.36
CA ILE A 114 6.11 18.86 6.86
C ILE A 114 7.02 17.64 6.71
N GLU A 115 8.19 17.81 6.08
CA GLU A 115 9.12 16.69 5.85
C GLU A 115 9.56 16.05 7.17
N LYS A 116 10.00 16.85 8.14
CA LYS A 116 10.39 16.37 9.48
C LYS A 116 9.25 15.68 10.20
N TYR A 117 8.04 16.23 10.12
CA TYR A 117 6.88 15.62 10.78
C TYR A 117 6.51 14.27 10.16
N VAL A 118 6.55 14.15 8.83
CA VAL A 118 6.31 12.87 8.15
C VAL A 118 7.41 11.86 8.51
N GLN A 119 8.67 12.27 8.59
CA GLN A 119 9.77 11.42 9.07
C GLN A 119 9.51 10.91 10.50
N GLU A 120 9.03 11.77 11.40
CA GLU A 120 8.71 11.41 12.78
C GLU A 120 7.57 10.39 12.85
N ILE A 121 6.49 10.58 12.07
CA ILE A 121 5.38 9.61 11.98
C ILE A 121 5.90 8.25 11.49
N ILE A 122 6.72 8.23 10.44
CA ILE A 122 7.30 6.99 9.89
C ILE A 122 8.13 6.29 10.96
N LYS A 123 9.01 7.03 11.66
CA LYS A 123 9.85 6.49 12.72
C LYS A 123 9.00 5.85 13.82
N LEU A 124 8.05 6.60 14.38
CA LEU A 124 7.19 6.13 15.48
C LEU A 124 6.37 4.90 15.09
N LYS A 125 5.72 4.94 13.90
CA LYS A 125 4.88 3.82 13.45
C LYS A 125 5.67 2.59 13.08
N ARG A 126 6.90 2.74 12.57
CA ARG A 126 7.79 1.60 12.31
C ARG A 126 8.23 0.94 13.61
N GLU A 127 8.59 1.73 14.63
CA GLU A 127 8.95 1.21 15.96
C GLU A 127 7.74 0.51 16.63
N GLU A 128 6.55 1.11 16.58
CA GLU A 128 5.31 0.57 17.16
C GLU A 128 4.88 -0.75 16.51
N LEU A 129 4.96 -0.84 15.18
CA LEU A 129 4.48 -1.99 14.41
C LEU A 129 5.59 -2.99 14.03
N VAL A 130 6.82 -2.75 14.46
CA VAL A 130 8.01 -3.57 14.16
C VAL A 130 8.16 -3.77 12.63
N ILE A 131 8.06 -2.68 11.87
CA ILE A 131 8.18 -2.69 10.41
C ILE A 131 9.64 -2.45 10.00
N GLU A 132 10.11 -3.28 9.06
CA GLU A 132 11.48 -3.25 8.52
C GLU A 132 11.91 -1.87 7.98
N GLU A 133 13.20 -1.58 8.11
CA GLU A 133 13.83 -0.42 7.51
C GLU A 133 14.02 -0.60 6.02
N ILE A 134 13.23 0.12 5.23
CA ILE A 134 13.46 0.25 3.79
C ILE A 134 13.82 1.71 3.45
N PRO A 135 14.68 1.94 2.44
CA PRO A 135 14.93 3.28 1.92
C PRO A 135 13.64 3.94 1.40
N TYR A 136 13.46 5.22 1.71
CA TYR A 136 12.34 6.02 1.20
C TYR A 136 12.77 7.46 0.89
N GLU A 137 12.05 8.11 -0.03
CA GLU A 137 12.16 9.54 -0.33
C GLU A 137 10.82 10.22 -0.02
N ILE A 138 10.86 11.32 0.73
CA ILE A 138 9.68 12.17 0.96
C ILE A 138 9.69 13.30 -0.07
N ILE A 139 8.63 13.37 -0.87
CA ILE A 139 8.48 14.34 -1.95
C ILE A 139 7.33 15.28 -1.61
N ILE A 140 7.63 16.55 -1.42
CA ILE A 140 6.60 17.56 -1.16
C ILE A 140 6.26 18.28 -2.46
N ARG A 141 5.01 18.17 -2.90
CA ARG A 141 4.50 18.85 -4.10
C ARG A 141 3.63 20.03 -3.70
N GLY A 142 3.85 21.18 -4.31
CA GLY A 142 3.03 22.38 -4.18
C GLY A 142 1.97 22.50 -5.27
N LYS A 143 1.43 23.71 -5.42
CA LYS A 143 0.49 24.04 -6.51
C LYS A 143 1.04 23.61 -7.86
N LYS A 144 0.14 23.11 -8.71
CA LYS A 144 0.45 22.57 -10.05
C LYS A 144 1.42 21.37 -10.00
N ASN A 145 1.42 20.60 -8.92
CA ASN A 145 2.25 19.40 -8.72
C ASN A 145 3.77 19.65 -8.80
N LYS A 146 4.24 20.88 -8.59
CA LYS A 146 5.68 21.19 -8.63
C LYS A 146 6.36 20.64 -7.37
N LYS A 147 7.46 19.89 -7.55
CA LYS A 147 8.33 19.48 -6.43
C LYS A 147 8.90 20.72 -5.73
N LEU A 148 8.83 20.75 -4.41
CA LEU A 148 9.27 21.87 -3.58
C LEU A 148 10.59 21.61 -2.86
N ASN A 149 10.89 20.35 -2.52
CA ASN A 149 12.18 19.91 -1.98
C ASN A 149 13.07 19.23 -3.04
#